data_AF-A0A8H5PAH9-F1
#
_entry.id   AF-A0A8H5PAH9-F1
#
_cell.length_a   1.000
_cell.length_b   1.000
_cell.length_c   1.000
_cell.angle_alpha   90.00
_cell.angle_beta   90.00
_cell.angle_gamma   90.00
#
_symmetry.space_group_name_H-M   'P 1'
#
loop_
_entity.id
_entity.type
_entity.pdbx_description
1 polymer ?
#
loop_
_entity_poly.entity_id
_entity_poly.type
_entity_poly.pdbx_seq_one_letter_code
_entity_poly.pdbx_strand_id
1 'polypeptide(L)'
;MRKLSVPTWPDFSIYADLVCPYNGRELSHKEDGLSAFLGVLNYLAPAFPQGFSFGLPRLYIDHALLWQPLRGTYRVAWSPESGGHRPSTPAARRPTLPSWAWCGWQCFIDPESFRSALNIGPDGHDKPSIESSWKLRNTVTWEHMASSEESAHDTLSIPNQISASVARAFFLPVATLGFQYASTMRRSAFYWAFANPVLVDNPLTSLSKVVVVRDTAGKFSGLIRITGDATCRTGEPIELIAISQGSVKGKHFRSSYEEKVLQRSTYADPRRFHAVYDRDGRWVGSEDKISREDGHNYRVVPEGEYEESLDLPEYADDQEYQFYNVLWVQRGENDVAYRAGCGRVLAEAWEKSNPENIRIALG
;
A
#
# COMPACT_ATOMS: atom_id res chain seq x y z
N MET A 1 -10.68 2.96 -26.21
CA MET A 1 -11.45 3.80 -25.26
C MET A 1 -12.71 3.06 -24.88
N ARG A 2 -12.86 2.64 -23.62
CA ARG A 2 -14.13 2.10 -23.12
C ARG A 2 -15.16 3.24 -23.14
N LYS A 3 -16.39 3.00 -23.64
CA LYS A 3 -17.48 3.99 -23.53
C LYS A 3 -17.80 4.17 -22.04
N LEU A 4 -17.70 5.39 -21.52
CA LEU A 4 -18.10 5.74 -20.17
C LEU A 4 -19.63 5.89 -20.11
N SER A 5 -20.34 4.77 -20.02
CA SER A 5 -21.73 4.74 -19.55
C SER A 5 -21.75 4.86 -18.03
N VAL A 6 -22.74 5.56 -17.47
CA VAL A 6 -22.90 5.69 -16.01
C VAL A 6 -22.94 4.29 -15.40
N PRO A 7 -21.99 3.94 -14.52
CA PRO A 7 -21.98 2.62 -13.92
C PRO A 7 -23.22 2.45 -13.04
N THR A 8 -23.83 1.27 -13.07
CA THR A 8 -25.03 0.94 -12.28
C THR A 8 -24.68 0.12 -11.04
N TRP A 9 -23.42 -0.25 -10.86
CA TRP A 9 -22.91 -1.06 -9.75
C TRP A 9 -21.46 -0.66 -9.41
N PRO A 10 -20.99 -0.93 -8.17
CA PRO A 10 -19.65 -0.56 -7.71
C PRO A 10 -18.52 -1.27 -8.47
N ASP A 11 -18.09 -0.72 -9.61
CA ASP A 11 -16.96 -1.26 -10.36
C ASP A 11 -15.64 -0.73 -9.79
N PHE A 12 -15.06 -1.50 -8.87
CA PHE A 12 -13.75 -1.21 -8.29
C PHE A 12 -12.61 -1.18 -9.32
N SER A 13 -12.77 -1.84 -10.47
CA SER A 13 -11.78 -1.80 -11.54
C SER A 13 -11.75 -0.41 -12.18
N ILE A 14 -12.93 0.14 -12.51
CA ILE A 14 -13.04 1.50 -13.05
C ILE A 14 -12.55 2.53 -12.02
N TYR A 15 -12.93 2.36 -10.75
CA TYR A 15 -12.45 3.23 -9.67
C TYR A 15 -10.92 3.20 -9.55
N ALA A 16 -10.30 2.02 -9.52
CA ALA A 16 -8.84 1.88 -9.45
C ALA A 16 -8.14 2.44 -10.70
N ASP A 17 -8.67 2.18 -11.90
CA ASP A 17 -8.16 2.70 -13.18
C ASP A 17 -8.12 4.23 -13.21
N LEU A 18 -8.99 4.91 -12.44
CA LEU A 18 -9.07 6.37 -12.37
C LEU A 18 -8.24 6.94 -11.21
N VAL A 19 -8.38 6.37 -10.01
CA VAL A 19 -7.75 6.88 -8.78
C VAL A 19 -6.26 6.61 -8.76
N CYS A 20 -5.84 5.38 -9.06
CA CYS A 20 -4.43 4.98 -8.97
C CYS A 20 -3.51 5.89 -9.78
N PRO A 21 -3.85 6.24 -11.05
CA PRO A 21 -2.98 7.11 -11.80
C PRO A 21 -3.14 8.59 -11.55
N TYR A 22 -4.33 9.01 -11.13
CA TYR A 22 -4.55 10.41 -10.76
C TYR A 22 -3.69 10.81 -9.57
N ASN A 23 -3.58 9.97 -8.55
CA ASN A 23 -3.03 10.41 -7.27
C ASN A 23 -1.52 10.74 -7.31
N GLY A 24 -0.78 10.19 -8.26
CA GLY A 24 0.64 10.48 -8.45
C GLY A 24 0.92 11.72 -9.32
N ARG A 25 -0.11 12.35 -9.90
CA ARG A 25 0.04 13.54 -10.74
C ARG A 25 0.61 14.72 -9.95
N GLU A 26 1.35 15.58 -10.63
CA GLU A 26 1.77 16.86 -10.08
C GLU A 26 0.64 17.87 -10.24
N LEU A 27 0.07 18.27 -9.10
CA LEU A 27 -0.93 19.33 -9.03
C LEU A 27 -0.23 20.67 -8.77
N SER A 28 -0.80 21.75 -9.31
CA SER A 28 -0.36 23.13 -9.03
C SER A 28 -0.44 23.44 -7.54
N HIS A 29 -1.52 22.99 -6.89
CA HIS A 29 -1.80 23.12 -5.47
C HIS A 29 -1.95 21.73 -4.87
N LYS A 30 -1.24 21.41 -3.78
CA LYS A 30 -1.23 20.05 -3.21
C LYS A 30 -2.52 19.76 -2.45
N GLU A 31 -3.10 20.80 -1.85
CA GLU A 31 -4.37 20.85 -1.17
C GLU A 31 -5.56 20.46 -2.07
N ASP A 32 -5.44 20.64 -3.39
CA ASP A 32 -6.47 20.28 -4.37
C ASP A 32 -6.55 18.77 -4.66
N GLY A 33 -5.80 17.96 -3.91
CA GLY A 33 -5.72 16.50 -4.08
C GLY A 33 -7.09 15.83 -4.24
N LEU A 34 -8.07 16.22 -3.42
CA LEU A 34 -9.45 15.74 -3.54
C LEU A 34 -10.27 16.57 -4.52
N SER A 35 -10.22 17.91 -4.40
CA SER A 35 -11.07 18.84 -5.16
C SER A 35 -10.93 18.67 -6.68
N ALA A 36 -9.72 18.46 -7.17
CA ALA A 36 -9.46 18.25 -8.60
C ALA A 36 -9.96 16.88 -9.12
N PHE A 37 -10.38 15.97 -8.24
CA PHE A 37 -10.95 14.67 -8.60
C PHE A 37 -12.47 14.56 -8.37
N LEU A 38 -13.10 15.56 -7.73
CA LEU A 38 -14.51 15.50 -7.34
C LEU A 38 -15.46 15.27 -8.53
N GLY A 39 -15.16 15.84 -9.70
CA GLY A 39 -15.97 15.62 -10.90
C GLY A 39 -16.05 14.14 -11.31
N VAL A 40 -14.94 13.40 -11.15
CA VAL A 40 -14.89 11.96 -11.43
C VAL A 40 -15.66 11.18 -10.36
N LEU A 41 -15.48 11.51 -9.08
CA LEU A 41 -16.21 10.87 -7.99
C LEU A 41 -17.73 11.08 -8.11
N ASN A 42 -18.17 12.29 -8.48
CA ASN A 42 -19.57 12.61 -8.70
C ASN A 42 -20.17 11.81 -9.86
N TYR A 43 -19.36 11.55 -10.90
CA TYR A 43 -19.77 10.69 -12.01
C TYR A 43 -19.93 9.22 -11.58
N LEU A 44 -19.05 8.74 -10.71
CA LEU A 44 -19.12 7.37 -10.18
C LEU A 44 -20.18 7.19 -9.09
N ALA A 45 -20.53 8.26 -8.35
CA ALA A 45 -21.39 8.22 -7.17
C ALA A 45 -22.72 7.46 -7.35
N PRO A 46 -23.45 7.54 -8.48
CA PRO A 46 -24.66 6.75 -8.69
C PRO A 46 -24.45 5.23 -8.57
N ALA A 47 -23.23 4.75 -8.83
CA ALA A 47 -22.87 3.35 -8.78
C ALA A 47 -22.36 2.90 -7.40
N PHE A 48 -21.97 3.83 -6.53
CA PHE A 48 -21.38 3.56 -5.23
C PHE A 48 -22.36 3.95 -4.12
N PRO A 49 -23.05 2.99 -3.48
CA PRO A 49 -23.98 3.29 -2.40
C PRO A 49 -23.30 4.09 -1.28
N GLN A 50 -24.05 5.04 -0.71
CA GLN A 50 -23.60 5.99 0.29
C GLN A 50 -22.52 7.01 -0.18
N GLY A 51 -22.08 6.92 -1.44
CA GLY A 51 -21.10 7.84 -2.03
C GLY A 51 -19.68 7.64 -1.51
N PHE A 52 -18.92 8.73 -1.47
CA PHE A 52 -17.50 8.73 -1.13
C PHE A 52 -17.21 9.62 0.09
N SER A 53 -16.18 9.26 0.85
CA SER A 53 -15.58 10.09 1.91
C SER A 53 -14.10 10.25 1.63
N PHE A 54 -13.65 11.48 1.43
CA PHE A 54 -12.26 11.80 1.05
C PHE A 54 -11.74 10.91 -0.11
N GLY A 55 -12.62 10.62 -1.07
CA GLY A 55 -12.32 9.80 -2.23
C GLY A 55 -12.43 8.29 -2.03
N LEU A 56 -12.64 7.78 -0.81
CA LEU A 56 -12.89 6.35 -0.56
C LEU A 56 -14.39 6.03 -0.59
N PRO A 57 -14.84 4.94 -1.26
CA PRO A 57 -16.22 4.48 -1.20
C PRO A 57 -16.67 4.19 0.24
N ARG A 58 -17.77 4.81 0.70
CA ARG A 58 -18.21 4.72 2.12
C ARG A 58 -18.69 3.33 2.51
N LEU A 59 -19.49 2.68 1.66
CA LEU A 59 -19.99 1.32 1.94
C LEU A 59 -18.86 0.28 2.01
N TYR A 60 -17.75 0.51 1.31
CA TYR A 60 -16.63 -0.43 1.15
C TYR A 60 -15.34 0.13 1.75
N ILE A 61 -15.47 0.93 2.81
CA ILE A 61 -14.35 1.65 3.42
C ILE A 61 -13.26 0.70 3.93
N ASP A 62 -13.64 -0.49 4.39
CA ASP A 62 -12.74 -1.56 4.82
C ASP A 62 -11.81 -2.07 3.72
N HIS A 63 -12.34 -2.20 2.50
CA HIS A 63 -11.56 -2.53 1.31
C HIS A 63 -10.75 -1.32 0.84
N ALA A 64 -11.36 -0.15 0.86
CA ALA A 64 -10.77 1.06 0.32
C ALA A 64 -9.61 1.58 1.18
N LEU A 65 -9.65 1.38 2.50
CA LEU A 65 -8.56 1.71 3.44
C LEU A 65 -7.30 0.89 3.20
N LEU A 66 -7.38 -0.23 2.47
CA LEU A 66 -6.24 -1.06 2.10
C LEU A 66 -5.40 -0.49 0.96
N TRP A 67 -5.75 0.68 0.40
CA TRP A 67 -4.93 1.35 -0.61
C TRP A 67 -3.48 1.42 -0.13
N GLN A 68 -2.49 1.24 -1.02
CA GLN A 68 -1.07 1.33 -0.68
C GLN A 68 -0.32 2.12 -1.76
N PRO A 69 0.74 2.87 -1.40
CA PRO A 69 1.58 3.51 -2.41
C PRO A 69 2.34 2.44 -3.20
N LEU A 70 2.35 2.57 -4.52
CA LEU A 70 3.25 1.82 -5.40
C LEU A 70 4.62 2.49 -5.45
N ARG A 71 4.63 3.79 -5.76
CA ARG A 71 5.84 4.62 -5.86
C ARG A 71 5.55 6.10 -5.76
N GLY A 72 6.64 6.87 -5.60
CA GLY A 72 6.68 8.32 -5.60
C GLY A 72 6.27 9.02 -6.90
N THR A 73 6.56 10.32 -6.99
CA THR A 73 6.22 11.17 -8.14
C THR A 73 7.28 11.13 -9.26
N TYR A 74 6.94 11.67 -10.44
CA TYR A 74 7.81 11.71 -11.64
C TYR A 74 9.08 12.57 -11.53
N ARG A 75 9.53 13.00 -10.34
CA ARG A 75 10.80 13.74 -10.20
C ARG A 75 12.02 12.82 -10.36
N VAL A 76 12.07 12.05 -11.44
CA VAL A 76 13.25 11.32 -11.88
C VAL A 76 14.06 12.25 -12.78
N ALA A 77 14.87 13.11 -12.18
CA ALA A 77 15.97 13.71 -12.91
C ALA A 77 17.08 12.65 -13.06
N TRP A 78 17.45 12.33 -14.30
CA TRP A 78 18.66 11.55 -14.57
C TRP A 78 19.86 12.28 -13.95
N SER A 79 20.61 11.60 -13.10
CA SER A 79 21.84 12.13 -12.49
C SER A 79 23.05 11.35 -13.02
N PRO A 80 23.99 11.99 -13.75
CA PRO A 80 25.21 11.35 -14.21
C PRO A 80 26.14 10.92 -13.06
N GLU A 81 25.99 11.52 -11.87
CA GLU A 81 26.75 11.17 -10.66
C GLU A 81 26.23 9.89 -10.01
N SER A 82 24.95 9.56 -10.20
CA SER A 82 24.27 8.41 -9.57
C SER A 82 24.15 7.18 -10.48
N GLY A 83 24.75 7.22 -11.68
CA GLY A 83 24.70 6.08 -12.62
C GLY A 83 23.31 5.79 -13.20
N GLY A 84 22.38 6.75 -13.20
CA GLY A 84 21.18 6.71 -14.05
C GLY A 84 19.82 6.89 -13.37
N HIS A 85 19.69 6.69 -12.05
CA HIS A 85 18.40 6.82 -11.36
C HIS A 85 18.55 7.56 -10.02
N ARG A 86 17.89 8.72 -9.86
CA ARG A 86 17.66 9.27 -8.52
C ARG A 86 16.64 8.36 -7.80
N PRO A 87 16.79 8.12 -6.49
CA PRO A 87 15.73 7.49 -5.68
C PRO A 87 14.42 8.23 -5.91
N SER A 88 13.31 7.50 -6.05
CA SER A 88 12.01 8.18 -6.09
C SER A 88 11.82 8.95 -4.79
N THR A 89 11.19 10.12 -4.88
CA THR A 89 10.75 10.81 -3.67
C THR A 89 9.67 9.96 -3.01
N PRO A 90 9.70 9.72 -1.69
CA PRO A 90 8.61 9.05 -0.99
C PRO A 90 7.24 9.71 -1.27
N ALA A 91 6.15 9.01 -0.96
CA ALA A 91 4.81 9.58 -1.09
C ALA A 91 4.71 10.88 -0.26
N ALA A 92 4.34 11.99 -0.89
CA ALA A 92 4.31 13.28 -0.20
C ALA A 92 2.96 13.48 0.49
N ARG A 93 2.97 13.83 1.77
CA ARG A 93 1.75 14.13 2.55
C ARG A 93 1.11 15.45 2.10
N ARG A 94 -0.22 15.50 2.09
CA ARG A 94 -1.07 16.69 1.88
C ARG A 94 -1.76 17.07 3.20
N PRO A 95 -1.15 17.91 4.07
CA PRO A 95 -1.53 18.04 5.47
C PRO A 95 -2.99 18.43 5.75
N THR A 96 -3.67 19.11 4.81
CA THR A 96 -5.07 19.55 4.96
C THR A 96 -6.11 18.46 4.71
N LEU A 97 -5.70 17.31 4.17
CA LEU A 97 -6.56 16.15 3.86
C LEU A 97 -6.20 15.00 4.77
N PRO A 98 -7.08 14.04 5.07
CA PRO A 98 -6.78 12.99 6.04
C PRO A 98 -5.69 12.01 5.61
N SER A 99 -4.89 11.51 6.56
CA SER A 99 -3.79 10.56 6.30
C SER A 99 -4.29 9.16 5.96
N TRP A 100 -5.48 8.77 6.45
CA TRP A 100 -6.08 7.47 6.15
C TRP A 100 -6.62 7.36 4.71
N ALA A 101 -6.87 8.49 4.05
CA ALA A 101 -7.38 8.53 2.68
C ALA A 101 -6.22 8.66 1.66
N TRP A 102 -6.38 8.05 0.48
CA TRP A 102 -5.37 8.18 -0.59
C TRP A 102 -5.17 9.63 -1.01
N CYS A 103 -6.23 10.45 -0.97
CA CYS A 103 -6.16 11.84 -1.41
C CYS A 103 -5.30 12.70 -0.48
N GLY A 104 -5.01 12.22 0.73
CA GLY A 104 -4.04 12.81 1.65
C GLY A 104 -2.58 12.63 1.23
N TRP A 105 -2.31 11.94 0.12
CA TRP A 105 -0.95 11.64 -0.32
C TRP A 105 -0.79 11.91 -1.80
N GLN A 106 0.42 12.26 -2.21
CA GLN A 106 0.80 12.33 -3.62
C GLN A 106 1.73 11.16 -3.93
N CYS A 107 1.16 10.11 -4.53
CA CYS A 107 1.86 8.91 -4.97
C CYS A 107 1.01 8.13 -5.97
N PHE A 108 1.64 7.30 -6.80
CA PHE A 108 0.90 6.27 -7.52
C PHE A 108 0.42 5.24 -6.52
N ILE A 109 -0.85 4.85 -6.61
CA ILE A 109 -1.44 3.81 -5.76
C ILE A 109 -1.28 2.49 -6.49
N ASP A 110 -0.94 1.46 -5.74
CA ASP A 110 -0.85 0.09 -6.23
C ASP A 110 -2.27 -0.45 -6.52
N PRO A 111 -2.62 -0.77 -7.78
CA PRO A 111 -3.93 -1.34 -8.11
C PRO A 111 -4.23 -2.65 -7.38
N GLU A 112 -3.20 -3.44 -7.04
CA GLU A 112 -3.37 -4.70 -6.29
C GLU A 112 -3.88 -4.46 -4.86
N SER A 113 -3.76 -3.22 -4.34
CA SER A 113 -4.32 -2.83 -3.04
C SER A 113 -5.84 -3.02 -2.98
N PHE A 114 -6.54 -2.91 -4.11
CA PHE A 114 -7.98 -3.07 -4.20
C PHE A 114 -8.40 -4.48 -4.63
N ARG A 115 -7.46 -5.43 -4.75
CA ARG A 115 -7.72 -6.75 -5.34
C ARG A 115 -8.81 -7.54 -4.64
N SER A 116 -8.93 -7.45 -3.31
CA SER A 116 -10.05 -8.08 -2.60
C SER A 116 -11.40 -7.45 -2.97
N ALA A 117 -11.44 -6.14 -3.26
CA ALA A 117 -12.65 -5.44 -3.70
C ALA A 117 -13.02 -5.72 -5.16
N LEU A 118 -12.04 -6.04 -6.02
CA LEU A 118 -12.28 -6.40 -7.42
C LEU A 118 -13.10 -7.68 -7.56
N ASN A 119 -13.14 -8.52 -6.52
CA ASN A 119 -13.96 -9.72 -6.50
C ASN A 119 -15.44 -9.44 -6.22
N ILE A 120 -15.85 -8.20 -5.92
CA ILE A 120 -17.25 -7.89 -5.60
C ILE A 120 -18.11 -7.95 -6.88
N GLY A 121 -19.16 -8.75 -6.80
CA GLY A 121 -20.20 -8.97 -7.80
C GLY A 121 -21.13 -7.78 -7.98
N PRO A 122 -21.86 -7.69 -9.12
CA PRO A 122 -22.93 -6.71 -9.29
C PRO A 122 -24.06 -6.86 -8.25
N ASP A 123 -24.19 -8.05 -7.67
CA ASP A 123 -25.10 -8.43 -6.59
C ASP A 123 -24.51 -8.14 -5.19
N GLY A 124 -23.28 -7.64 -5.11
CA GLY A 124 -22.57 -7.39 -3.86
C GLY A 124 -21.95 -8.64 -3.22
N HIS A 125 -22.03 -9.80 -3.86
CA HIS A 125 -21.42 -11.05 -3.40
C HIS A 125 -20.07 -11.30 -4.09
N ASP A 126 -19.18 -12.06 -3.45
CA ASP A 126 -17.90 -12.44 -4.06
C ASP A 126 -18.13 -13.22 -5.36
N LYS A 127 -17.64 -12.70 -6.48
CA LYS A 127 -17.49 -13.46 -7.72
C LYS A 127 -16.48 -14.59 -7.44
N PRO A 128 -16.77 -15.85 -7.81
CA PRO A 128 -15.76 -16.89 -7.83
C PRO A 128 -14.73 -16.52 -8.91
N SER A 129 -13.66 -15.84 -8.50
CA SER A 129 -12.53 -15.56 -9.39
C SER A 129 -11.68 -16.83 -9.49
N ILE A 130 -11.42 -17.30 -10.71
CA ILE A 130 -10.55 -18.45 -10.96
C ILE A 130 -9.08 -18.09 -10.68
N GLU A 131 -8.73 -16.80 -10.72
CA GLU A 131 -7.35 -16.29 -10.72
C GLU A 131 -6.86 -15.76 -9.36
N SER A 132 -7.75 -15.42 -8.44
CA SER A 132 -7.43 -14.79 -7.17
C SER A 132 -8.16 -15.48 -6.02
N SER A 133 -7.40 -16.03 -5.07
CA SER A 133 -7.97 -16.67 -3.87
C SER A 133 -8.03 -15.74 -2.67
N TRP A 134 -7.85 -14.43 -2.87
CA TRP A 134 -7.88 -13.44 -1.80
C TRP A 134 -9.33 -13.24 -1.35
N LYS A 135 -9.57 -13.42 -0.06
CA LYS A 135 -10.86 -13.16 0.58
C LYS A 135 -10.67 -12.16 1.70
N LEU A 136 -11.69 -11.34 1.93
CA LEU A 136 -11.70 -10.34 2.99
C LEU A 136 -12.98 -10.50 3.82
N ARG A 137 -12.85 -10.33 5.12
CA ARG A 137 -13.93 -10.25 6.08
C ARG A 137 -13.78 -8.96 6.87
N ASN A 138 -14.81 -8.13 6.83
CA ASN A 138 -14.89 -6.93 7.65
C ASN A 138 -14.86 -7.29 9.14
N THR A 139 -14.06 -6.58 9.92
CA THR A 139 -14.02 -6.71 11.39
C THR A 139 -14.24 -5.37 12.11
N VAL A 140 -14.42 -4.28 11.37
CA VAL A 140 -14.45 -2.91 11.89
C VAL A 140 -15.53 -2.10 11.18
N THR A 141 -16.40 -1.48 11.98
CA THR A 141 -17.37 -0.50 11.51
C THR A 141 -16.83 0.90 11.74
N TRP A 142 -16.59 1.64 10.66
CA TRP A 142 -16.10 3.02 10.71
C TRP A 142 -17.25 4.01 10.74
N GLU A 143 -17.13 4.99 11.63
CA GLU A 143 -18.09 6.07 11.84
C GLU A 143 -17.44 7.41 11.51
N HIS A 144 -18.15 8.28 10.80
CA HIS A 144 -17.71 9.66 10.64
C HIS A 144 -17.95 10.42 11.94
N MET A 145 -16.94 11.13 12.45
CA MET A 145 -17.18 12.04 13.56
C MET A 145 -18.06 13.18 13.04
N ALA A 146 -19.16 13.49 13.72
CA ALA A 146 -19.97 14.66 13.40
C ALA A 146 -19.25 15.94 13.88
N SER A 147 -19.38 17.04 13.13
CA SER A 147 -18.97 18.35 13.63
C SER A 147 -19.86 18.68 14.83
N SER A 148 -19.29 18.88 16.01
CA SER A 148 -20.03 19.38 17.17
C SER A 148 -20.72 20.69 16.78
N GLU A 149 -22.04 20.77 17.02
CA GLU A 149 -22.91 21.90 16.64
C GLU A 149 -22.52 23.25 17.30
N GLU A 150 -21.54 23.27 18.22
CA GLU A 150 -21.12 24.46 18.95
C GLU A 150 -20.12 25.37 18.20
N SER A 151 -19.68 25.01 16.99
CA SER A 151 -18.70 25.78 16.19
C SER A 151 -19.29 26.43 14.93
N ALA A 152 -20.54 26.90 15.01
CA ALA A 152 -21.28 27.50 13.89
C ALA A 152 -20.75 28.85 13.35
N HIS A 153 -19.52 29.25 13.68
CA HIS A 153 -18.92 30.49 13.18
C HIS A 153 -17.65 30.33 12.32
N ASP A 154 -17.11 29.13 12.17
CA ASP A 154 -16.03 28.89 11.21
C ASP A 154 -16.47 27.87 10.14
N THR A 155 -16.24 28.26 8.88
CA THR A 155 -16.47 27.55 7.62
C THR A 155 -16.67 26.04 7.70
N LEU A 156 -17.72 25.54 7.02
CA LEU A 156 -18.05 24.16 6.60
C LEU A 156 -16.87 23.16 6.48
N SER A 157 -16.21 22.82 7.58
CA SER A 157 -15.16 21.81 7.62
C SER A 157 -15.85 20.47 7.85
N ILE A 158 -15.98 19.67 6.79
CA ILE A 158 -16.30 18.25 6.94
C ILE A 158 -15.26 17.68 7.94
N PRO A 159 -15.67 16.96 8.98
CA PRO A 159 -14.72 16.37 9.91
C PRO A 159 -13.80 15.43 9.14
N ASN A 160 -12.50 15.73 9.13
CA ASN A 160 -11.48 14.92 8.45
C ASN A 160 -11.25 13.56 9.15
N GLN A 161 -11.99 13.28 10.21
CA GLN A 161 -11.76 12.14 11.10
C GLN A 161 -12.82 11.05 10.93
N ILE A 162 -12.34 9.82 10.94
CA ILE A 162 -13.18 8.62 11.10
C ILE A 162 -12.81 7.93 12.40
N SER A 163 -13.78 7.31 13.07
CA SER A 163 -13.54 6.60 14.32
C SER A 163 -14.13 5.21 14.30
N ALA A 164 -13.53 4.30 15.05
CA ALA A 164 -14.01 2.94 15.18
C ALA A 164 -13.49 2.27 16.45
N SER A 165 -14.17 1.22 16.88
CA SER A 165 -13.60 0.27 17.85
C SER A 165 -12.75 -0.74 17.08
N VAL A 166 -11.47 -0.84 17.40
CA VAL A 166 -10.49 -1.67 16.70
C VAL A 166 -9.65 -2.49 17.67
N ALA A 167 -9.17 -3.64 17.21
CA ALA A 167 -8.14 -4.39 17.90
C ALA A 167 -6.77 -3.79 17.58
N ARG A 168 -5.98 -3.50 18.61
CA ARG A 168 -4.63 -2.94 18.54
C ARG A 168 -3.60 -3.94 19.07
N ALA A 169 -2.46 -4.01 18.41
CA ALA A 169 -1.30 -4.74 18.90
C ALA A 169 0.01 -4.01 18.55
N PHE A 170 1.10 -4.43 19.20
CA PHE A 170 2.43 -3.87 19.01
C PHE A 170 3.38 -4.95 18.48
N PHE A 171 4.15 -4.60 17.46
CA PHE A 171 5.11 -5.50 16.82
C PHE A 171 6.47 -4.82 16.68
N LEU A 172 7.53 -5.62 16.68
CA LEU A 172 8.90 -5.12 16.58
C LEU A 172 9.35 -5.10 15.11
N PRO A 173 9.76 -3.94 14.57
CA PRO A 173 10.40 -3.86 13.27
C PRO A 173 11.77 -4.55 13.29
N VAL A 174 12.02 -5.38 12.28
CA VAL A 174 13.27 -6.13 12.11
C VAL A 174 14.16 -5.47 11.09
N ALA A 175 13.58 -4.97 10.00
CA ALA A 175 14.26 -4.23 8.95
C ALA A 175 13.26 -3.39 8.15
N THR A 176 13.76 -2.31 7.55
CA THR A 176 13.10 -1.64 6.43
C THR A 176 13.79 -2.04 5.13
N LEU A 177 13.11 -2.76 4.26
CA LEU A 177 13.66 -3.28 3.01
C LEU A 177 13.38 -2.32 1.85
N GLY A 178 14.42 -2.02 1.07
CA GLY A 178 14.34 -1.19 -0.14
C GLY A 178 15.18 -1.78 -1.28
N PHE A 179 14.98 -1.25 -2.49
CA PHE A 179 15.75 -1.67 -3.65
C PHE A 179 16.97 -0.78 -3.88
N GLN A 180 18.10 -1.42 -4.14
CA GLN A 180 19.31 -0.78 -4.64
C GLN A 180 19.58 -1.22 -6.08
N TYR A 181 19.92 -0.25 -6.92
CA TYR A 181 20.39 -0.51 -8.28
C TYR A 181 21.92 -0.66 -8.29
N ALA A 182 22.41 -1.78 -8.82
CA ALA A 182 23.84 -2.05 -8.94
C ALA A 182 24.28 -1.88 -10.40
N SER A 183 24.63 -0.66 -10.80
CA SER A 183 25.25 -0.41 -12.11
C SER A 183 26.70 -0.92 -12.14
N THR A 184 27.08 -1.56 -13.24
CA THR A 184 28.48 -1.86 -13.58
C THR A 184 29.00 -1.04 -14.76
N MET A 185 28.20 -0.14 -15.38
CA MET A 185 28.64 0.65 -16.54
C MET A 185 27.83 1.94 -16.77
N ARG A 186 28.50 3.02 -17.20
CA ARG A 186 27.86 4.22 -17.76
C ARG A 186 27.27 3.88 -19.14
N ARG A 187 25.94 3.76 -19.25
CA ARG A 187 25.24 3.78 -20.54
C ARG A 187 24.10 4.78 -20.55
N SER A 188 23.91 5.39 -21.71
CA SER A 188 22.76 6.19 -22.12
C SER A 188 21.52 5.29 -22.16
N ALA A 189 20.56 5.52 -21.28
CA ALA A 189 19.31 4.75 -21.27
C ALA A 189 18.40 5.23 -22.43
N PHE A 190 18.02 4.31 -23.32
CA PHE A 190 16.90 4.52 -24.22
C PHE A 190 15.61 4.40 -23.41
N TYR A 191 14.84 5.48 -23.35
CA TYR A 191 13.54 5.52 -22.70
C TYR A 191 12.51 4.82 -23.59
N TRP A 192 11.97 3.70 -23.13
CA TRP A 192 10.67 3.24 -23.62
C TRP A 192 9.61 4.18 -23.03
N ALA A 193 8.98 4.98 -23.89
CA ALA A 193 7.82 5.76 -23.50
C ALA A 193 6.68 4.79 -23.17
N PHE A 194 6.59 4.35 -21.91
CA PHE A 194 5.52 3.49 -21.46
C PHE A 194 4.20 4.26 -21.49
N ALA A 195 3.17 3.66 -22.11
CA ALA A 195 1.87 4.28 -22.33
C ALA A 195 1.04 4.49 -21.04
N ASN A 196 1.37 3.77 -19.94
CA ASN A 196 0.73 3.95 -18.64
C ASN A 196 1.78 4.00 -17.52
N PRO A 197 2.10 5.17 -16.99
CA PRO A 197 3.19 5.34 -16.04
C PRO A 197 2.82 4.94 -14.60
N VAL A 198 1.73 4.19 -14.41
CA VAL A 198 1.15 3.82 -13.10
C VAL A 198 1.13 2.31 -12.91
N LEU A 199 1.13 1.57 -14.01
CA LEU A 199 1.16 0.11 -14.02
C LEU A 199 2.57 -0.47 -14.20
N VAL A 200 3.59 0.41 -14.23
CA VAL A 200 4.97 0.02 -14.48
C VAL A 200 5.75 0.07 -13.16
N ASP A 201 6.23 -1.08 -12.71
CA ASP A 201 7.08 -1.23 -11.53
C ASP A 201 8.55 -0.85 -11.80
N ASN A 202 8.89 -0.63 -13.07
CA ASN A 202 10.23 -0.22 -13.49
C ASN A 202 10.46 1.30 -13.32
N PRO A 203 11.56 1.74 -12.70
CA PRO A 203 12.58 0.92 -12.01
C PRO A 203 12.16 0.53 -10.60
N LEU A 204 12.58 -0.66 -10.13
CA LEU A 204 12.25 -1.15 -8.78
C LEU A 204 12.72 -0.22 -7.66
N THR A 205 13.80 0.55 -7.88
CA THR A 205 14.29 1.57 -6.94
C THR A 205 13.32 2.71 -6.68
N SER A 206 12.24 2.79 -7.46
CA SER A 206 11.17 3.77 -7.23
C SER A 206 10.08 3.25 -6.29
N LEU A 207 10.00 1.94 -6.05
CA LEU A 207 8.90 1.31 -5.34
C LEU A 207 8.97 1.52 -3.83
N SER A 208 7.81 1.47 -3.18
CA SER A 208 7.66 1.69 -1.74
C SER A 208 8.40 0.66 -0.89
N LYS A 209 8.99 1.10 0.20
CA LYS A 209 9.73 0.24 1.14
C LYS A 209 8.79 -0.66 1.95
N VAL A 210 9.33 -1.78 2.42
CA VAL A 210 8.60 -2.80 3.19
C VAL A 210 9.27 -3.00 4.54
N VAL A 211 8.52 -2.79 5.62
CA VAL A 211 8.95 -3.10 6.99
C VAL A 211 8.61 -4.55 7.28
N VAL A 212 9.60 -5.29 7.74
CA VAL A 212 9.44 -6.66 8.25
C VAL A 212 9.20 -6.55 9.75
N VAL A 213 8.15 -7.22 10.25
CA VAL A 213 7.83 -7.21 11.68
C VAL A 213 7.82 -8.60 12.28
N ARG A 214 8.20 -8.69 13.56
CA ARG A 214 8.21 -9.91 14.36
C ARG A 214 7.46 -9.75 15.67
N ASP A 215 7.13 -10.88 16.28
CA ASP A 215 6.55 -10.94 17.62
C ASP A 215 7.65 -10.76 18.69
N THR A 216 7.22 -10.67 19.94
CA THR A 216 8.12 -10.56 21.10
C THR A 216 8.95 -11.82 21.34
N ALA A 217 8.58 -12.96 20.75
CA ALA A 217 9.34 -14.21 20.81
C ALA A 217 10.40 -14.32 19.69
N GLY A 218 10.51 -13.30 18.81
CA GLY A 218 11.48 -13.29 17.73
C GLY A 218 10.98 -13.87 16.41
N LYS A 219 9.72 -14.35 16.34
CA LYS A 219 9.18 -15.02 15.15
C LYS A 219 8.61 -14.01 14.15
N PHE A 220 8.91 -14.19 12.86
CA PHE A 220 8.29 -13.41 11.79
C PHE A 220 6.76 -13.36 11.95
N SER A 221 6.20 -12.17 11.81
CA SER A 221 4.78 -11.93 12.04
C SER A 221 4.07 -11.30 10.85
N GLY A 222 4.76 -10.47 10.06
CA GLY A 222 4.11 -9.78 8.96
C GLY A 222 4.99 -8.79 8.21
N LEU A 223 4.36 -8.12 7.25
CA LEU A 223 5.00 -7.18 6.34
C LEU A 223 4.11 -5.95 6.19
N ILE A 224 4.71 -4.77 6.33
CA ILE A 224 4.02 -3.48 6.27
C ILE A 224 4.65 -2.61 5.18
N ARG A 225 3.86 -2.14 4.22
CA ARG A 225 4.33 -1.17 3.24
C ARG A 225 4.24 0.24 3.81
N ILE A 226 5.35 0.98 3.74
CA ILE A 226 5.43 2.34 4.25
C ILE A 226 4.59 3.27 3.37
N THR A 227 3.84 4.15 4.03
CA THR A 227 3.19 5.30 3.40
C THR A 227 3.98 6.56 3.71
N GLY A 228 4.56 7.16 2.67
CA GLY A 228 5.41 8.34 2.81
C GLY A 228 6.81 8.00 3.26
N ASP A 229 7.33 8.79 4.20
CA ASP A 229 8.69 8.76 4.72
C ASP A 229 8.76 8.27 6.17
N ALA A 230 7.71 7.60 6.66
CA ALA A 230 7.71 7.03 8.00
C ALA A 230 8.90 6.08 8.19
N THR A 231 9.60 6.26 9.30
CA THR A 231 10.74 5.43 9.71
C THR A 231 10.41 4.67 10.98
N CYS A 232 10.99 3.50 11.14
CA CYS A 232 10.95 2.73 12.37
C CYS A 232 12.38 2.45 12.86
N ARG A 233 12.55 2.26 14.17
CA ARG A 233 13.82 1.86 14.78
C ARG A 233 13.72 0.41 15.23
N THR A 234 14.80 -0.33 15.03
CA THR A 234 14.89 -1.71 15.52
C THR A 234 14.76 -1.71 17.05
N GLY A 235 13.92 -2.59 17.59
CA GLY A 235 13.66 -2.66 19.03
C GLY A 235 12.59 -1.71 19.57
N GLU A 236 12.19 -0.67 18.83
CA GLU A 236 11.06 0.18 19.20
C GLU A 236 9.76 -0.38 18.56
N PRO A 237 8.76 -0.80 19.35
CA PRO A 237 7.55 -1.39 18.79
C PRO A 237 6.72 -0.35 18.03
N ILE A 238 6.15 -0.78 16.89
CA ILE A 238 5.17 0.02 16.14
C ILE A 238 3.75 -0.38 16.51
N GLU A 239 2.86 0.61 16.52
CA GLU A 239 1.43 0.41 16.79
C GLU A 239 0.70 -0.01 15.51
N LEU A 240 0.10 -1.20 15.55
CA LEU A 240 -0.73 -1.72 14.47
C LEU A 240 -2.18 -1.84 14.93
N ILE A 241 -3.11 -1.46 14.06
CA ILE A 241 -4.55 -1.70 14.27
C ILE A 241 -5.09 -2.62 13.17
N ALA A 242 -5.91 -3.59 13.55
CA ALA A 242 -6.60 -4.45 12.59
C ALA A 242 -7.78 -3.70 11.98
N ILE A 243 -7.91 -3.76 10.64
CA ILE A 243 -9.01 -3.13 9.90
C ILE A 243 -9.91 -4.14 9.18
N SER A 244 -9.37 -5.31 8.87
CA SER A 244 -10.13 -6.47 8.37
C SER A 244 -9.32 -7.74 8.57
N GLN A 245 -9.99 -8.90 8.47
CA GLN A 245 -9.35 -10.20 8.38
C GLN A 245 -9.41 -10.70 6.95
N GLY A 246 -8.46 -11.54 6.53
CA GLY A 246 -8.48 -12.14 5.21
C GLY A 246 -7.89 -13.53 5.17
N SER A 247 -8.15 -14.23 4.06
CA SER A 247 -7.60 -15.53 3.76
C SER A 247 -7.09 -15.60 2.33
N VAL A 248 -6.08 -16.44 2.10
CA VAL A 248 -5.41 -16.57 0.81
C VAL A 248 -4.62 -17.88 0.72
N LYS A 249 -4.51 -18.45 -0.48
CA LYS A 249 -3.66 -19.61 -0.73
C LYS A 249 -2.19 -19.22 -0.77
N GLY A 250 -1.29 -20.08 -0.29
CA GLY A 250 0.14 -19.80 -0.21
C GLY A 250 0.76 -19.32 -1.53
N LYS A 251 0.35 -19.90 -2.67
CA LYS A 251 0.84 -19.45 -3.99
C LYS A 251 0.55 -17.98 -4.31
N HIS A 252 -0.62 -17.48 -3.91
CA HIS A 252 -1.00 -16.08 -4.12
C HIS A 252 -0.44 -15.17 -3.03
N PHE A 253 -0.16 -15.72 -1.84
CA PHE A 253 0.52 -14.99 -0.79
C PHE A 253 1.93 -14.60 -1.23
N ARG A 254 2.71 -15.58 -1.71
CA ARG A 254 4.09 -15.40 -2.20
C ARG A 254 4.20 -14.48 -3.41
N SER A 255 3.15 -14.34 -4.22
CA SER A 255 3.17 -13.45 -5.39
C SER A 255 2.93 -11.98 -5.03
N SER A 256 2.54 -11.68 -3.78
CA SER A 256 2.37 -10.31 -3.32
C SER A 256 3.69 -9.53 -3.34
N TYR A 257 3.60 -8.22 -3.51
CA TYR A 257 4.76 -7.34 -3.59
C TYR A 257 5.67 -7.48 -2.36
N GLU A 258 5.09 -7.40 -1.17
CA GLU A 258 5.84 -7.44 0.09
C GLU A 258 6.61 -8.75 0.24
N GLU A 259 5.99 -9.89 -0.10
CA GLU A 259 6.63 -11.20 -0.05
C GLU A 259 7.77 -11.29 -1.05
N LYS A 260 7.60 -10.82 -2.30
CA LYS A 260 8.69 -10.80 -3.27
C LYS A 260 9.87 -9.96 -2.79
N VAL A 261 9.62 -8.82 -2.12
CA VAL A 261 10.67 -8.00 -1.49
C VAL A 261 11.39 -8.79 -0.40
N LEU A 262 10.65 -9.42 0.51
CA LEU A 262 11.21 -10.24 1.59
C LEU A 262 12.07 -11.40 1.05
N GLN A 263 11.58 -12.12 0.04
CA GLN A 263 12.27 -13.27 -0.54
C GLN A 263 13.58 -12.91 -1.28
N ARG A 264 13.72 -11.67 -1.75
CA ARG A 264 14.95 -11.16 -2.39
C ARG A 264 15.88 -10.41 -1.41
N SER A 265 15.56 -10.43 -0.11
CA SER A 265 16.29 -9.72 0.94
C SER A 265 17.36 -10.58 1.62
N THR A 266 18.04 -10.02 2.62
CA THR A 266 19.04 -10.71 3.45
C THR A 266 18.48 -11.90 4.25
N TYR A 267 17.17 -11.98 4.42
CA TYR A 267 16.51 -13.06 5.17
C TYR A 267 16.22 -14.31 4.32
N ALA A 268 16.39 -14.23 2.99
CA ALA A 268 16.13 -15.33 2.07
C ALA A 268 17.22 -15.41 0.99
N ASP A 269 17.06 -14.73 -0.15
CA ASP A 269 18.07 -14.69 -1.22
C ASP A 269 18.61 -13.26 -1.45
N PRO A 270 19.72 -12.85 -0.80
CA PRO A 270 20.29 -11.51 -0.94
C PRO A 270 21.04 -11.27 -2.26
N ARG A 271 21.10 -12.27 -3.15
CA ARG A 271 21.85 -12.18 -4.40
C ARG A 271 21.24 -11.11 -5.29
N ARG A 272 22.09 -10.51 -6.13
CA ARG A 272 21.63 -9.61 -7.19
C ARG A 272 20.76 -10.41 -8.16
N PHE A 273 19.74 -9.75 -8.72
CA PHE A 273 18.86 -10.36 -9.70
C PHE A 273 18.51 -9.41 -10.84
N HIS A 274 18.18 -10.03 -11.96
CA HIS A 274 17.49 -9.36 -13.04
C HIS A 274 15.98 -9.39 -12.79
N ALA A 275 15.34 -8.23 -12.75
CA ALA A 275 13.89 -8.16 -12.56
C ALA A 275 13.15 -8.56 -13.85
N VAL A 276 12.23 -9.51 -13.74
CA VAL A 276 11.35 -9.92 -14.84
C VAL A 276 10.05 -9.13 -14.76
N TYR A 277 9.66 -8.52 -15.87
CA TYR A 277 8.43 -7.75 -15.98
C TYR A 277 7.45 -8.40 -16.95
N ASP A 278 6.17 -8.27 -16.69
CA ASP A 278 5.13 -8.60 -17.67
C ASP A 278 5.00 -7.51 -18.75
N ARG A 279 4.02 -7.68 -19.66
CA ARG A 279 3.77 -6.76 -20.78
C ARG A 279 3.31 -5.37 -20.31
N ASP A 280 2.74 -5.28 -19.12
CA ASP A 280 2.28 -4.03 -18.51
C ASP A 280 3.40 -3.34 -17.71
N GLY A 281 4.56 -3.99 -17.59
CA GLY A 281 5.71 -3.49 -16.87
C GLY A 281 5.66 -3.77 -15.36
N ARG A 282 4.80 -4.69 -14.91
CA ARG A 282 4.71 -5.10 -13.50
C ARG A 282 5.79 -6.12 -13.18
N TRP A 283 6.35 -6.03 -11.99
CA TRP A 283 7.39 -6.95 -11.54
C TRP A 283 6.76 -8.30 -11.18
N VAL A 284 7.06 -9.33 -11.95
CA VAL A 284 6.47 -10.67 -11.76
C VAL A 284 7.44 -11.70 -11.23
N GLY A 285 8.76 -11.43 -11.27
CA GLY A 285 9.75 -12.36 -10.77
C GLY A 285 11.19 -11.92 -11.01
N SER A 286 12.11 -12.88 -10.92
CA SER A 286 13.53 -12.66 -11.09
C SER A 286 14.18 -13.76 -11.91
N GLU A 287 15.21 -13.40 -12.68
CA GLU A 287 16.12 -14.35 -13.33
C GLU A 287 17.52 -14.27 -12.70
N ASP A 288 18.12 -15.44 -12.44
CA ASP A 288 19.47 -15.58 -11.87
C ASP A 288 20.60 -15.34 -12.90
N LYS A 289 20.27 -14.89 -14.11
CA LYS A 289 21.28 -14.57 -15.14
C LYS A 289 21.96 -13.26 -14.80
N ILE A 290 23.23 -13.33 -14.42
CA ILE A 290 24.14 -12.17 -14.41
C ILE A 290 24.51 -11.86 -15.87
N SER A 291 23.59 -11.25 -16.64
CA SER A 291 23.98 -10.65 -17.92
C SER A 291 24.94 -9.51 -17.61
N ARG A 292 26.19 -9.61 -18.07
CA ARG A 292 27.18 -8.51 -17.99
C ARG A 292 26.76 -7.33 -18.88
N GLU A 293 25.75 -7.50 -19.73
CA GLU A 293 25.38 -6.56 -20.78
C GLU A 293 24.09 -5.76 -20.47
N ASP A 294 23.19 -6.30 -19.63
CA ASP A 294 21.90 -5.68 -19.33
C ASP A 294 21.87 -5.05 -17.92
N GLY A 295 21.86 -3.73 -17.88
CA GLY A 295 21.88 -2.91 -16.68
C GLY A 295 20.57 -2.89 -15.90
N HIS A 296 20.01 -4.03 -15.51
CA HIS A 296 18.86 -4.11 -14.59
C HIS A 296 19.14 -5.06 -13.41
N ASN A 297 20.35 -4.95 -12.85
CA ASN A 297 20.76 -5.70 -11.68
C ASN A 297 20.29 -4.99 -10.41
N TYR A 298 19.26 -5.54 -9.77
CA TYR A 298 18.72 -5.05 -8.52
C TYR A 298 19.19 -5.90 -7.35
N ARG A 299 19.17 -5.32 -6.16
CA ARG A 299 19.35 -6.01 -4.88
C ARG A 299 18.36 -5.42 -3.88
N VAL A 300 17.71 -6.26 -3.07
CA VAL A 300 16.98 -5.77 -1.90
C VAL A 300 17.96 -5.67 -0.74
N VAL A 301 18.01 -4.50 -0.10
CA VAL A 301 18.90 -4.22 1.02
C VAL A 301 18.09 -3.66 2.19
N PRO A 302 18.47 -3.97 3.43
CA PRO A 302 17.95 -3.24 4.58
C PRO A 302 18.47 -1.80 4.54
N GLU A 303 17.59 -0.86 4.89
CA GLU A 303 17.93 0.53 5.10
C GLU A 303 17.92 0.85 6.60
N GLY A 304 19.04 1.42 7.08
CA GLY A 304 19.22 1.72 8.49
C GLY A 304 19.57 0.49 9.32
N GLU A 305 19.17 0.51 10.59
CA GLU A 305 19.36 -0.60 11.52
C GLU A 305 18.48 -1.79 11.13
N TYR A 306 19.03 -3.00 11.29
CA TYR A 306 18.30 -4.24 11.05
C TYR A 306 18.86 -5.38 11.91
N GLU A 307 18.02 -6.39 12.19
CA GLU A 307 18.47 -7.64 12.83
C GLU A 307 18.97 -8.63 11.77
N GLU A 308 20.07 -9.34 12.05
CA GLU A 308 20.74 -10.19 11.05
C GLU A 308 20.01 -11.51 10.76
N SER A 309 19.18 -11.99 11.70
CA SER A 309 18.53 -13.29 11.61
C SER A 309 17.04 -13.15 11.84
N LEU A 310 16.26 -13.81 10.99
CA LEU A 310 14.82 -13.93 11.13
C LEU A 310 14.38 -15.24 10.47
N ASP A 311 13.70 -16.09 11.24
CA ASP A 311 13.13 -17.31 10.69
C ASP A 311 11.89 -16.99 9.86
N LEU A 312 11.94 -17.33 8.57
CA LEU A 312 10.85 -17.09 7.64
C LEU A 312 9.89 -18.27 7.59
N PRO A 313 8.58 -18.02 7.43
CA PRO A 313 7.60 -19.07 7.22
C PRO A 313 7.72 -19.65 5.81
N GLU A 314 7.46 -20.96 5.68
CA GLU A 314 7.23 -21.60 4.40
C GLU A 314 5.73 -21.70 4.11
N TYR A 315 5.33 -21.20 2.94
CA TYR A 315 3.94 -21.27 2.50
C TYR A 315 3.76 -22.42 1.51
N ALA A 316 2.90 -23.39 1.81
CA ALA A 316 2.48 -24.43 0.88
C ALA A 316 1.43 -23.86 -0.12
N ASP A 317 1.54 -24.24 -1.39
CA ASP A 317 0.81 -23.60 -2.50
C ASP A 317 -0.71 -23.60 -2.34
N ASP A 318 -1.27 -24.74 -1.95
CA ASP A 318 -2.70 -24.96 -1.83
C ASP A 318 -3.24 -24.78 -0.41
N GLN A 319 -2.37 -24.59 0.57
CA GLN A 319 -2.77 -24.30 1.95
C GLN A 319 -3.32 -22.88 2.03
N GLU A 320 -4.45 -22.73 2.74
CA GLU A 320 -5.04 -21.42 3.02
C GLU A 320 -4.43 -20.85 4.31
N TYR A 321 -3.97 -19.60 4.23
CA TYR A 321 -3.38 -18.85 5.33
C TYR A 321 -4.30 -17.70 5.70
N GLN A 322 -4.47 -17.47 7.00
CA GLN A 322 -5.27 -16.40 7.57
C GLN A 322 -4.36 -15.26 8.02
N PHE A 323 -4.82 -14.03 7.82
CA PHE A 323 -4.09 -12.82 8.20
C PHE A 323 -5.05 -11.70 8.61
N TYR A 324 -4.52 -10.73 9.35
CA TYR A 324 -5.17 -9.45 9.57
C TYR A 324 -4.56 -8.42 8.63
N ASN A 325 -5.40 -7.67 7.93
CA ASN A 325 -4.97 -6.43 7.31
C ASN A 325 -4.87 -5.38 8.41
N VAL A 326 -3.74 -4.69 8.43
CA VAL A 326 -3.41 -3.76 9.51
C VAL A 326 -2.98 -2.41 8.96
N LEU A 327 -3.32 -1.35 9.68
CA LEU A 327 -2.71 -0.04 9.51
C LEU A 327 -1.63 0.14 10.56
N TRP A 328 -0.45 0.55 10.10
CA TRP A 328 0.53 1.15 11.00
C TRP A 328 0.11 2.59 11.24
N VAL A 329 -0.11 2.92 12.52
CA VAL A 329 -0.52 4.26 12.95
C VAL A 329 0.56 4.91 13.82
N GLN A 330 0.62 6.24 13.74
CA GLN A 330 1.43 7.10 14.60
C GLN A 330 0.49 8.06 15.32
N ARG A 331 0.67 8.21 16.63
CA ARG A 331 -0.13 9.12 17.46
C ARG A 331 0.34 10.56 17.29
N GLY A 332 -0.57 11.44 16.94
CA GLY A 332 -0.35 12.89 16.95
C GLY A 332 -1.00 13.56 18.16
N GLU A 333 -1.27 14.85 18.02
CA GLU A 333 -1.93 15.65 19.06
C GLU A 333 -3.36 15.13 19.33
N ASN A 334 -3.83 15.30 20.57
CA ASN A 334 -5.18 14.93 21.02
C ASN A 334 -5.55 13.45 20.77
N ASP A 335 -4.56 12.56 20.78
CA ASP A 335 -4.73 11.12 20.55
C ASP A 335 -5.29 10.74 19.16
N VAL A 336 -5.24 11.67 18.20
CA VAL A 336 -5.56 11.37 16.80
C VAL A 336 -4.45 10.54 16.18
N ALA A 337 -4.82 9.43 15.56
CA ALA A 337 -3.89 8.53 14.90
C ALA A 337 -3.78 8.85 13.40
N TYR A 338 -2.55 8.86 12.91
CA TYR A 338 -2.23 9.09 11.50
C TYR A 338 -1.64 7.85 10.88
N ARG A 339 -2.06 7.53 9.66
CA ARG A 339 -1.56 6.37 8.92
C ARG A 339 -0.10 6.60 8.51
N ALA A 340 0.77 5.66 8.88
CA ALA A 340 2.17 5.57 8.47
C ALA A 340 2.43 4.41 7.51
N GLY A 341 1.54 3.42 7.45
CA GLY A 341 1.69 2.25 6.58
C GLY A 341 0.46 1.36 6.57
N CYS A 342 0.47 0.38 5.68
CA CYS A 342 -0.57 -0.65 5.61
C CYS A 342 0.09 -1.97 5.23
N GLY A 343 -0.41 -3.08 5.76
CA GLY A 343 0.14 -4.38 5.48
C GLY A 343 -0.64 -5.52 6.09
N ARG A 344 0.05 -6.64 6.28
CA ARG A 344 -0.57 -7.89 6.72
C ARG A 344 0.26 -8.52 7.83
N VAL A 345 -0.44 -9.00 8.86
CA VAL A 345 0.13 -9.80 9.95
C VAL A 345 -0.56 -11.15 9.97
N LEU A 346 0.20 -12.25 10.09
CA LEU A 346 -0.34 -13.60 10.18
C LEU A 346 -1.29 -13.72 11.38
N ALA A 347 -2.43 -14.39 11.19
CA ALA A 347 -3.46 -14.47 12.24
C ALA A 347 -2.94 -15.09 13.54
N GLU A 348 -2.12 -16.14 13.44
CA GLU A 348 -1.46 -16.77 14.59
C GLU A 348 -0.63 -15.77 15.41
N ALA A 349 0.19 -14.95 14.73
CA ALA A 349 1.02 -13.94 15.38
C ALA A 349 0.19 -12.81 15.99
N TRP A 350 -0.86 -12.38 15.29
CA TRP A 350 -1.79 -11.37 15.79
C TRP A 350 -2.51 -11.83 17.06
N GLU A 351 -3.09 -13.03 17.05
CA GLU A 351 -3.85 -13.56 18.19
C GLU A 351 -2.94 -13.82 19.39
N LYS A 352 -1.73 -14.33 19.17
CA LYS A 352 -0.73 -14.53 20.22
C LYS A 352 -0.23 -13.22 20.84
N SER A 353 -0.31 -12.10 20.13
CA SER A 353 0.05 -10.78 20.67
C SER A 353 -0.93 -10.25 21.71
N ASN A 354 -2.07 -10.93 21.91
CA ASN A 354 -3.15 -10.55 22.83
C ASN A 354 -3.62 -9.10 22.60
N PRO A 355 -4.23 -8.83 21.43
CA PRO A 355 -4.57 -7.47 21.02
C PRO A 355 -5.61 -6.85 21.96
N GLU A 356 -5.48 -5.54 22.18
CA GLU A 356 -6.37 -4.75 23.02
C GLU A 356 -7.45 -4.07 22.16
N ASN A 357 -8.70 -4.13 22.59
CA ASN A 357 -9.77 -3.39 21.94
C ASN A 357 -9.77 -1.93 22.42
N ILE A 358 -9.60 -1.00 21.49
CA ILE A 358 -9.60 0.44 21.75
C ILE A 358 -10.58 1.17 20.84
N ARG A 359 -11.03 2.35 21.24
CA ARG A 359 -11.63 3.32 20.31
C ARG A 359 -10.49 4.15 19.71
N ILE A 360 -10.46 4.28 18.38
CA ILE A 360 -9.48 5.10 17.68
C ILE A 360 -10.15 6.16 16.82
N ALA A 361 -9.52 7.33 16.69
CA ALA A 361 -9.83 8.35 15.69
C ALA A 361 -8.67 8.44 14.69
N LEU A 362 -8.94 8.22 13.41
CA LEU A 362 -7.99 8.41 12.32
C LEU A 362 -8.17 9.78 11.68
N GLY A 363 -7.08 10.53 11.54
CA GLY A 363 -7.06 11.88 10.95
C GLY A 363 -6.21 12.04 9.71
#